data_AF-W7MVB2-F1
#
_entry.id   AF-W7MVB2-F1
#
_cell.length_a   1.000
_cell.length_b   1.000
_cell.length_c   1.000
_cell.angle_alpha   90.00
_cell.angle_beta   90.00
_cell.angle_gamma   90.00
#
_symmetry.space_group_name_H-M   'P 1'
#
loop_
_entity.id
_entity.type
_entity.pdbx_description
1 polymer ?
#
loop_
_entity_poly.entity_id
_entity_poly.type
_entity_poly.pdbx_seq_one_letter_code
_entity_poly.pdbx_strand_id
1 'polypeptide(L)'
;MLKLPKETTAEEGITLGPYWDLQPKVDHRRKAFLGRILRDFGHTWRHLLRREMNHVTFMKLAYAIIWILDLEFTIVERMGFEHVGGRGGPYVGVADLPRWDVPDETIVRVGTCWIVFAQNIPSGLEMVREHRKAYATIGDTTGTATYAILTLKQIVCCKFQDDELVYALPGTLFGDTDPSGSAIELLLWTSELLPEPPQPCRLNHLPIEIQDRVLCQAATSSVAAAKLGIQLASGSPFSWAEQRCKIRLEEVLRHRTEASPVESQIFLNGVMSGLSYKREAAPSRFKVDMGSLPAPPRSTVAVLPP
;
A
#
# COMPACT_ATOMS: atom_id res chain seq x y z
N MET A 1 12.71 -35.78 41.64
CA MET A 1 11.39 -35.51 41.03
C MET A 1 10.83 -34.24 41.66
N LEU A 2 11.05 -33.10 41.02
CA LEU A 2 10.53 -31.79 41.45
C LEU A 2 9.48 -31.36 40.42
N LYS A 3 8.25 -31.15 40.88
CA LYS A 3 7.13 -30.66 40.07
C LYS A 3 7.33 -29.16 39.81
N LEU A 4 7.44 -28.80 38.53
CA LEU A 4 7.43 -27.42 38.06
C LEU A 4 5.96 -26.89 38.08
N PRO A 5 5.71 -25.63 38.46
CA PRO A 5 4.37 -25.05 38.38
C PRO A 5 3.95 -24.88 36.92
N LYS A 6 2.70 -25.23 36.61
CA LYS A 6 2.07 -24.93 35.32
C LYS A 6 1.90 -23.42 35.20
N GLU A 7 2.62 -22.82 34.28
CA GLU A 7 2.31 -21.48 33.78
C GLU A 7 0.97 -21.56 33.04
N THR A 8 -0.01 -20.85 33.58
CA THR A 8 -1.31 -20.61 32.98
C THR A 8 -1.10 -19.57 31.89
N THR A 9 -0.84 -20.00 30.65
CA THR A 9 -0.91 -19.12 29.49
C THR A 9 -2.38 -18.78 29.28
N ALA A 10 -2.78 -17.59 29.74
CA ALA A 10 -4.05 -16.99 29.38
C ALA A 10 -3.99 -16.59 27.89
N GLU A 11 -4.20 -17.56 27.01
CA GLU A 11 -4.80 -17.28 25.71
C GLU A 11 -6.25 -16.86 26.01
N GLU A 12 -6.46 -15.57 26.26
CA GLU A 12 -7.80 -14.98 26.19
C GLU A 12 -8.24 -15.03 24.74
N GLY A 13 -8.79 -16.19 24.37
CA GLY A 13 -9.53 -16.39 23.15
C GLY A 13 -10.63 -15.36 23.10
N ILE A 14 -10.67 -14.60 22.00
CA ILE A 14 -11.82 -13.80 21.61
C ILE A 14 -13.00 -14.77 21.52
N THR A 15 -13.79 -14.83 22.59
CA THR A 15 -15.01 -15.63 22.66
C THR A 15 -15.94 -15.23 21.52
N LEU A 16 -16.49 -16.25 20.86
CA LEU A 16 -17.47 -16.25 19.78
C LEU A 16 -18.55 -15.18 19.94
N GLY A 17 -18.25 -13.95 19.53
CA GLY A 17 -19.24 -12.90 19.33
C GLY A 17 -20.09 -13.18 18.09
N PRO A 18 -21.20 -12.45 17.91
CA PRO A 18 -22.08 -12.61 16.75
C PRO A 18 -21.27 -12.43 15.45
N TYR A 19 -21.17 -13.54 14.71
CA TYR A 19 -20.30 -13.67 13.55
C TYR A 19 -20.99 -13.14 12.31
N TRP A 20 -20.41 -12.10 11.71
CA TRP A 20 -20.78 -11.67 10.37
C TRP A 20 -19.93 -12.40 9.34
N ASP A 21 -20.54 -13.32 8.58
CA ASP A 21 -19.89 -13.96 7.43
C ASP A 21 -19.78 -12.97 6.27
N LEU A 22 -18.68 -12.21 6.26
CA LEU A 22 -18.41 -11.19 5.26
C LEU A 22 -17.61 -11.80 4.10
N GLN A 23 -18.22 -11.82 2.91
CA GLN A 23 -17.58 -12.22 1.66
C GLN A 23 -17.36 -10.98 0.77
N PRO A 24 -16.25 -10.24 0.95
CA PRO A 24 -16.02 -8.99 0.23
C PRO A 24 -15.84 -9.27 -1.27
N LYS A 25 -16.58 -8.54 -2.10
CA LYS A 25 -16.33 -8.48 -3.55
C LYS A 25 -15.55 -7.21 -3.83
N VAL A 26 -14.37 -7.37 -4.41
CA VAL A 26 -13.42 -6.27 -4.69
C VAL A 26 -13.19 -6.20 -6.19
N ASP A 27 -13.20 -4.99 -6.76
CA ASP A 27 -12.86 -4.77 -8.18
C ASP A 27 -11.47 -5.33 -8.48
N HIS A 28 -11.37 -6.11 -9.55
CA HIS A 28 -10.14 -6.83 -9.89
C HIS A 28 -8.95 -5.88 -10.17
N ARG A 29 -9.20 -4.66 -10.68
CA ARG A 29 -8.14 -3.68 -10.95
C ARG A 29 -7.63 -3.06 -9.66
N ARG A 30 -8.55 -2.68 -8.76
CA ARG A 30 -8.21 -2.21 -7.40
C ARG A 30 -7.42 -3.27 -6.66
N LYS A 31 -7.89 -4.52 -6.65
CA LYS A 31 -7.17 -5.67 -6.06
C LYS A 31 -5.77 -5.87 -6.63
N ALA A 32 -5.62 -5.82 -7.96
CA ALA A 32 -4.33 -6.01 -8.61
C ALA A 32 -3.32 -4.89 -8.30
N PHE A 33 -3.78 -3.63 -8.31
CA PHE A 33 -2.91 -2.47 -8.13
C PHE A 33 -2.74 -2.09 -6.65
N LEU A 34 -3.82 -1.65 -5.99
CA LEU A 34 -3.80 -1.19 -4.60
C LEU A 34 -3.44 -2.31 -3.64
N GLY A 35 -3.91 -3.54 -3.91
CA GLY A 35 -3.55 -4.69 -3.09
C GLY A 35 -2.05 -5.00 -3.12
N ARG A 36 -1.34 -4.65 -4.21
CA ARG A 36 0.13 -4.76 -4.27
C ARG A 36 0.80 -3.58 -3.59
N ILE A 37 0.32 -2.35 -3.81
CA ILE A 37 0.82 -1.14 -3.14
C ILE A 37 0.75 -1.26 -1.62
N LEU A 38 -0.38 -1.73 -1.07
CA LEU A 38 -0.55 -1.94 0.37
C LEU A 38 0.42 -2.98 0.94
N ARG A 39 0.67 -4.06 0.19
CA ARG A 39 1.67 -5.08 0.56
C ARG A 39 3.08 -4.52 0.58
N ASP A 40 3.47 -3.81 -0.48
CA ASP A 40 4.78 -3.20 -0.58
C ASP A 40 4.95 -2.05 0.45
N PHE A 41 3.86 -1.35 0.82
CA PHE A 41 3.83 -0.36 1.91
C PHE A 41 4.13 -1.01 3.26
N GLY A 42 3.41 -2.09 3.58
CA GLY A 42 3.66 -2.89 4.78
C GLY A 42 5.10 -3.41 4.86
N HIS A 43 5.63 -3.88 3.74
CA HIS A 43 7.03 -4.31 3.64
C HIS A 43 8.00 -3.14 3.84
N THR A 44 7.77 -2.00 3.20
CA THR A 44 8.66 -0.83 3.26
C THR A 44 8.76 -0.26 4.68
N TRP A 45 7.64 -0.24 5.42
CA TRP A 45 7.56 0.30 6.78
C TRP A 45 7.59 -0.78 7.88
N ARG A 46 8.01 -2.00 7.55
CA ARG A 46 8.01 -3.17 8.45
C ARG A 46 8.75 -2.94 9.77
N HIS A 47 9.78 -2.09 9.78
CA HIS A 47 10.54 -1.78 10.99
C HIS A 47 9.72 -1.03 12.05
N LEU A 48 8.73 -0.24 11.62
CA LEU A 48 7.78 0.41 12.52
C LEU A 48 6.60 -0.50 12.82
N LEU A 49 6.02 -1.14 11.80
CA LEU A 49 4.80 -1.94 11.92
C LEU A 49 4.94 -3.16 12.84
N ARG A 50 6.18 -3.67 12.99
CA ARG A 50 6.49 -4.78 13.91
C ARG A 50 6.74 -4.36 15.36
N ARG A 51 6.73 -3.06 15.67
CA ARG A 51 7.01 -2.53 17.01
C ARG A 51 5.79 -1.84 17.59
N GLU A 52 5.81 -1.67 18.91
CA GLU A 52 4.92 -0.68 19.53
C GLU A 52 5.31 0.71 19.04
N MET A 53 4.31 1.49 18.70
CA MET A 53 4.50 2.82 18.12
C MET A 53 3.66 3.83 18.89
N ASN A 54 4.19 5.05 18.99
CA ASN A 54 3.43 6.14 19.58
C ASN A 54 2.22 6.50 18.70
N HIS A 55 1.27 7.21 19.30
CA HIS A 55 0.02 7.58 18.64
C HIS A 55 0.26 8.36 17.34
N VAL A 56 1.20 9.32 17.32
CA VAL A 56 1.50 10.12 16.12
C VAL A 56 1.95 9.25 14.95
N THR A 57 2.88 8.32 15.18
CA THR A 57 3.38 7.41 14.13
C THR A 57 2.30 6.46 13.65
N PHE A 58 1.49 5.96 14.58
CA PHE A 58 0.32 5.14 14.27
C PHE A 58 -0.65 5.87 13.34
N MET A 59 -1.03 7.10 13.69
CA MET A 59 -1.93 7.92 12.88
C MET A 59 -1.35 8.20 11.49
N LYS A 60 -0.04 8.53 11.41
CA LYS A 60 0.66 8.71 10.12
C LYS A 60 0.55 7.48 9.21
N LEU A 61 0.81 6.28 9.73
CA LEU A 61 0.73 5.06 8.94
C LEU A 61 -0.73 4.67 8.62
N ALA A 62 -1.68 4.95 9.52
CA ALA A 62 -3.10 4.67 9.30
C ALA A 62 -3.70 5.53 8.18
N TYR A 63 -3.44 6.84 8.20
CA TYR A 63 -3.86 7.74 7.13
C TYR A 63 -3.19 7.45 5.79
N ALA A 64 -1.93 6.99 5.79
CA ALA A 64 -1.29 6.54 4.57
C ALA A 64 -2.06 5.40 3.88
N ILE A 65 -2.63 4.47 4.66
CA ILE A 65 -3.50 3.41 4.13
C ILE A 65 -4.75 4.03 3.52
N ILE A 66 -5.39 4.99 4.19
CA ILE A 66 -6.57 5.68 3.65
C ILE A 66 -6.27 6.37 2.33
N TRP A 67 -5.20 7.17 2.27
CA TRP A 67 -4.82 7.84 1.03
C TRP A 67 -4.50 6.86 -0.10
N ILE A 68 -3.91 5.70 0.21
CA ILE A 68 -3.71 4.64 -0.78
C ILE A 68 -5.05 4.09 -1.27
N LEU A 69 -5.98 3.80 -0.34
CA LEU A 69 -7.31 3.28 -0.66
C LEU A 69 -8.12 4.25 -1.53
N ASP A 70 -8.08 5.54 -1.19
CA ASP A 70 -8.83 6.59 -1.89
C ASP A 70 -8.12 7.12 -3.14
N LEU A 71 -6.95 6.56 -3.48
CA LEU A 71 -6.10 7.00 -4.59
C LEU A 71 -5.61 8.46 -4.43
N GLU A 72 -5.61 8.99 -3.21
CA GLU A 72 -5.11 10.32 -2.81
C GLU A 72 -3.59 10.36 -2.66
N PHE A 73 -2.88 9.76 -3.61
CA PHE A 73 -1.43 9.81 -3.69
C PHE A 73 -0.99 10.27 -5.08
N THR A 74 0.12 10.98 -5.20
CA THR A 74 0.65 11.38 -6.50
C THR A 74 1.74 10.43 -6.94
N ILE A 75 1.80 10.15 -8.25
CA ILE A 75 2.90 9.40 -8.85
C ILE A 75 3.84 10.41 -9.49
N VAL A 76 5.10 10.40 -9.05
CA VAL A 76 6.16 11.25 -9.58
C VAL A 76 7.17 10.37 -10.29
N GLU A 77 7.40 10.64 -11.56
CA GLU A 77 8.38 9.90 -12.35
C GLU A 77 9.79 10.48 -12.13
N ARG A 78 10.65 9.68 -11.54
CA ARG A 78 12.07 9.97 -11.43
C ARG A 78 12.77 9.51 -12.71
N MET A 79 13.21 10.48 -13.51
CA MET A 79 13.84 10.30 -14.82
C MET A 79 15.21 11.00 -14.90
N GLY A 80 16.00 10.66 -15.92
CA GLY A 80 17.26 11.37 -16.20
C GLY A 80 18.44 10.99 -15.29
N PHE A 81 19.51 11.78 -15.42
CA PHE A 81 20.73 11.66 -14.62
C PHE A 81 20.54 12.25 -13.24
N GLU A 82 20.88 11.50 -12.20
CA GLU A 82 20.84 11.97 -10.83
C GLU A 82 21.95 11.33 -10.01
N HIS A 83 22.79 12.16 -9.40
CA HIS A 83 23.82 11.69 -8.49
C HIS A 83 23.32 11.78 -7.04
N VAL A 84 22.99 10.64 -6.45
CA VAL A 84 22.68 10.53 -5.03
C VAL A 84 23.97 10.71 -4.23
N GLY A 85 24.05 11.69 -3.33
CA GLY A 85 25.25 11.89 -2.52
C GLY A 85 25.59 10.67 -1.64
N GLY A 86 26.87 10.30 -1.56
CA GLY A 86 27.35 9.14 -0.78
C GLY A 86 27.23 7.79 -1.51
N ARG A 87 27.11 6.68 -0.78
CA ARG A 87 27.01 5.31 -1.34
C ARG A 87 25.60 4.92 -1.81
N GLY A 88 24.64 5.83 -1.77
CA GLY A 88 23.21 5.48 -1.80
C GLY A 88 22.78 4.73 -0.53
N GLY A 89 21.47 4.57 -0.36
CA GLY A 89 20.88 3.98 0.85
C GLY A 89 19.45 3.50 0.61
N PRO A 90 18.83 2.81 1.57
CA PRO A 90 17.43 2.43 1.43
C PRO A 90 16.55 3.68 1.28
N TYR A 91 15.46 3.59 0.51
CA TYR A 91 14.47 4.67 0.45
C TYR A 91 13.84 4.94 1.83
N VAL A 92 13.71 3.88 2.65
CA VAL A 92 13.30 3.97 4.05
C VAL A 92 14.25 3.13 4.89
N GLY A 93 15.04 3.80 5.73
CA GLY A 93 15.94 3.21 6.69
C GLY A 93 15.23 2.76 7.98
N VAL A 94 15.91 1.93 8.76
CA VAL A 94 15.38 1.36 10.02
C VAL A 94 15.11 2.41 11.11
N ALA A 95 15.70 3.59 10.99
CA ALA A 95 15.48 4.72 11.90
C ALA A 95 14.53 5.78 11.33
N ASP A 96 14.06 5.63 10.09
CA ASP A 96 13.20 6.62 9.46
C ASP A 96 11.77 6.54 10.01
N LEU A 97 11.19 7.72 10.23
CA LEU A 97 9.80 7.92 10.60
C LEU A 97 9.01 8.55 9.42
N PRO A 98 7.69 8.30 9.32
CA PRO A 98 6.84 8.96 8.36
C PRO A 98 6.91 10.48 8.47
N ARG A 99 7.20 11.13 7.35
CA ARG A 99 7.41 12.59 7.30
C ARG A 99 6.15 13.38 6.92
N TRP A 100 5.14 12.72 6.37
CA TRP A 100 3.87 13.37 6.04
C TRP A 100 3.08 13.75 7.30
N ASP A 101 2.32 14.83 7.21
CA ASP A 101 1.43 15.28 8.28
C ASP A 101 0.05 14.65 8.14
N VAL A 102 -0.66 14.49 9.25
CA VAL A 102 -1.97 13.84 9.29
C VAL A 102 -3.01 14.69 10.02
N PRO A 103 -4.29 14.52 9.68
CA PRO A 103 -5.39 15.01 10.49
C PRO A 103 -5.46 14.31 11.86
N ASP A 104 -6.13 14.94 12.82
CA ASP A 104 -6.27 14.45 14.20
C ASP A 104 -7.47 13.51 14.40
N GLU A 105 -8.33 13.37 13.38
CA GLU A 105 -9.54 12.56 13.46
C GLU A 105 -9.20 11.06 13.52
N THR A 106 -9.74 10.38 14.53
CA THR A 106 -9.57 8.94 14.75
C THR A 106 -10.70 8.10 14.16
N ILE A 107 -11.77 8.75 13.70
CA ILE A 107 -12.90 8.14 13.01
C ILE A 107 -13.12 8.92 11.71
N VAL A 108 -12.88 8.26 10.58
CA VAL A 108 -12.96 8.89 9.26
C VAL A 108 -13.96 8.15 8.39
N ARG A 109 -14.64 8.88 7.50
CA ARG A 109 -15.57 8.27 6.56
C ARG A 109 -14.87 8.00 5.23
N VAL A 110 -14.91 6.75 4.79
CA VAL A 110 -14.42 6.32 3.48
C VAL A 110 -15.57 5.66 2.74
N GLY A 111 -16.11 6.34 1.72
CA GLY A 111 -17.36 5.96 1.08
C GLY A 111 -18.54 5.95 2.07
N THR A 112 -19.19 4.80 2.24
CA THR A 112 -20.25 4.56 3.23
C THR A 112 -19.76 3.82 4.48
N CYS A 113 -18.46 3.51 4.54
CA CYS A 113 -17.83 2.88 5.70
C CYS A 113 -17.18 3.93 6.61
N TRP A 114 -17.32 3.75 7.92
CA TRP A 114 -16.57 4.50 8.92
C TRP A 114 -15.33 3.71 9.33
N ILE A 115 -14.14 4.24 9.06
CA ILE A 115 -12.90 3.63 9.49
C ILE A 115 -12.49 4.25 10.83
N VAL A 116 -12.31 3.38 11.82
CA VAL A 116 -11.92 3.74 13.19
C VAL A 116 -10.47 3.32 13.39
N PHE A 117 -9.60 4.29 13.68
CA PHE A 117 -8.21 4.05 14.02
C PHE A 117 -8.09 3.78 15.51
N ALA A 118 -7.70 2.55 15.86
CA ALA A 118 -7.50 2.14 17.24
C ALA A 118 -6.24 1.29 17.35
N GLN A 119 -5.50 1.36 18.47
CA GLN A 119 -4.30 0.53 18.63
C GLN A 119 -4.62 -0.95 18.87
N ASN A 120 -5.83 -1.25 19.32
CA ASN A 120 -6.32 -2.61 19.55
C ASN A 120 -7.83 -2.70 19.25
N ILE A 121 -8.30 -3.92 19.00
CA ILE A 121 -9.70 -4.18 18.62
C ILE A 121 -10.70 -3.81 19.74
N PRO A 122 -10.49 -4.17 21.03
CA PRO A 122 -11.42 -3.78 22.10
C PRO A 122 -11.68 -2.27 22.16
N SER A 123 -10.62 -1.46 22.13
CA SER A 123 -10.72 0.01 22.12
C SER A 123 -11.47 0.51 20.88
N GLY A 124 -11.23 -0.08 19.71
CA GLY A 124 -11.96 0.26 18.50
C GLY A 124 -13.46 -0.05 18.59
N LEU A 125 -13.85 -1.16 19.20
CA LEU A 125 -15.27 -1.52 19.40
C LEU A 125 -15.96 -0.55 20.35
N GLU A 126 -15.28 -0.07 21.39
CA GLU A 126 -15.79 0.98 22.28
C GLU A 126 -16.03 2.29 21.51
N MET A 127 -15.04 2.74 20.74
CA MET A 127 -15.16 3.94 19.90
C MET A 127 -16.32 3.86 18.91
N VAL A 128 -16.53 2.69 18.28
CA VAL A 128 -17.68 2.45 17.37
C VAL A 128 -19.02 2.63 18.11
N ARG A 129 -19.14 2.08 19.33
CA ARG A 129 -20.37 2.21 20.14
C ARG A 129 -20.62 3.65 20.55
N GLU A 130 -19.59 4.38 20.97
CA GLU A 130 -19.68 5.79 21.33
C GLU A 130 -20.08 6.65 20.13
N HIS A 131 -19.44 6.44 18.98
CA HIS A 131 -19.76 7.13 17.74
C HIS A 131 -21.22 6.88 17.32
N ARG A 132 -21.70 5.64 17.39
CA ARG A 132 -23.09 5.31 17.05
C ARG A 132 -24.10 6.00 17.99
N LYS A 133 -23.82 6.05 19.30
CA LYS A 133 -24.67 6.76 20.27
C LYS A 133 -24.75 8.25 19.96
N ALA A 134 -23.61 8.88 19.68
CA ALA A 134 -23.57 10.29 19.28
C ALA A 134 -24.38 10.53 17.98
N TYR A 135 -24.21 9.66 16.98
CA TYR A 135 -24.90 9.78 15.68
C TYR A 135 -26.42 9.55 15.79
N ALA A 136 -26.86 8.59 16.61
CA ALA A 136 -28.28 8.33 16.85
C ALA A 136 -29.00 9.52 17.51
N THR A 137 -28.28 10.30 18.33
CA THR A 137 -28.81 11.50 18.98
C THR A 137 -29.06 12.64 17.98
N ILE A 138 -28.40 12.62 16.81
CA ILE A 138 -28.48 13.67 15.77
C ILE A 138 -29.60 13.38 14.76
N GLY A 139 -30.29 12.23 14.85
CA GLY A 139 -31.52 11.94 14.10
C GLY A 139 -31.33 11.31 12.72
N ASP A 140 -30.11 10.93 12.34
CA ASP A 140 -29.78 10.34 11.04
C ASP A 140 -29.62 8.80 11.16
N THR A 141 -30.74 8.10 11.40
CA THR A 141 -30.76 6.66 11.72
C THR A 141 -31.10 5.73 10.55
N THR A 142 -31.30 6.26 9.34
CA THR A 142 -31.89 5.49 8.22
C THR A 142 -30.93 4.54 7.49
N GLY A 143 -29.65 4.47 7.87
CA GLY A 143 -28.66 3.57 7.25
C GLY A 143 -28.00 2.60 8.23
N THR A 144 -27.87 1.34 7.82
CA THR A 144 -26.98 0.34 8.46
C THR A 144 -25.53 0.78 8.26
N ALA A 145 -25.02 1.63 9.16
CA ALA A 145 -23.65 2.11 9.10
C ALA A 145 -22.68 0.93 9.26
N THR A 146 -21.79 0.77 8.29
CA THR A 146 -20.69 -0.19 8.36
C THR A 146 -19.46 0.50 8.93
N TYR A 147 -18.74 -0.19 9.81
CA TYR A 147 -17.53 0.27 10.44
C TYR A 147 -16.38 -0.69 10.14
N ALA A 148 -15.16 -0.17 10.06
CA ALA A 148 -13.95 -0.95 10.01
C ALA A 148 -12.95 -0.43 11.04
N ILE A 149 -12.53 -1.29 11.96
CA ILE A 149 -11.51 -0.99 12.95
C ILE A 149 -10.15 -1.34 12.35
N LEU A 150 -9.27 -0.36 12.23
CA LEU A 150 -7.92 -0.51 11.69
C LEU A 150 -6.89 -0.31 12.80
N THR A 151 -6.11 -1.35 13.06
CA THR A 151 -5.04 -1.36 14.09
C THR A 151 -3.63 -1.38 13.52
N LEU A 152 -3.49 -1.23 12.19
CA LEU A 152 -2.30 -1.53 11.38
C LEU A 152 -1.87 -3.01 11.40
N LYS A 153 -2.03 -3.72 12.52
CA LYS A 153 -1.76 -5.16 12.62
C LYS A 153 -2.95 -6.02 12.20
N GLN A 154 -4.16 -5.51 12.40
CA GLN A 154 -5.41 -6.20 12.10
C GLN A 154 -6.45 -5.23 11.58
N ILE A 155 -7.39 -5.77 10.80
CA ILE A 155 -8.63 -5.12 10.40
C ILE A 155 -9.84 -5.96 10.82
N VAL A 156 -10.86 -5.31 11.36
CA VAL A 156 -12.16 -5.93 11.69
C VAL A 156 -13.28 -5.09 11.11
N CYS A 157 -14.15 -5.69 10.30
CA CYS A 157 -15.38 -5.04 9.86
C CYS A 157 -16.51 -5.35 10.85
N CYS A 158 -17.33 -4.35 11.16
CA CYS A 158 -18.47 -4.49 12.05
C CYS A 158 -19.63 -3.62 11.61
N LYS A 159 -20.83 -3.95 12.08
CA LYS A 159 -22.07 -3.21 11.81
C LYS A 159 -23.03 -3.40 12.97
N PHE A 160 -24.01 -2.51 13.07
CA PHE A 160 -25.13 -2.71 13.97
C PHE A 160 -26.23 -3.52 13.27
N GLN A 161 -26.72 -4.55 13.94
CA GLN A 161 -27.86 -5.35 13.54
C GLN A 161 -28.79 -5.45 14.74
N ASP A 162 -30.02 -4.90 14.62
CA ASP A 162 -31.00 -4.87 15.70
C ASP A 162 -30.43 -4.28 17.01
N ASP A 163 -29.71 -3.17 16.90
CA ASP A 163 -28.96 -2.47 17.96
C ASP A 163 -27.78 -3.23 18.61
N GLU A 164 -27.53 -4.46 18.19
CA GLU A 164 -26.36 -5.24 18.59
C GLU A 164 -25.19 -5.05 17.62
N LEU A 165 -23.97 -4.94 18.15
CA LEU A 165 -22.77 -4.81 17.34
C LEU A 165 -22.27 -6.19 16.91
N VAL A 166 -22.37 -6.49 15.62
CA VAL A 166 -21.87 -7.73 15.02
C VAL A 166 -20.60 -7.47 14.22
N TYR A 167 -19.64 -8.40 14.26
CA TYR A 167 -18.34 -8.21 13.62
C TYR A 167 -17.86 -9.46 12.88
N ALA A 168 -17.09 -9.23 11.83
CA ALA A 168 -16.44 -10.26 11.04
C ALA A 168 -15.15 -10.74 11.75
N LEU A 169 -14.59 -11.86 11.29
CA LEU A 169 -13.32 -12.35 11.82
C LEU A 169 -12.19 -11.33 11.57
N PRO A 170 -11.34 -11.02 12.57
CA PRO A 170 -10.19 -10.16 12.36
C PRO A 170 -9.25 -10.71 11.29
N GLY A 171 -8.92 -9.87 10.31
CA GLY A 171 -7.91 -10.16 9.29
C GLY A 171 -6.54 -9.62 9.71
N THR A 172 -5.50 -10.46 9.65
CA THR A 172 -4.11 -10.04 9.91
C THR A 172 -3.58 -9.19 8.76
N LEU A 173 -3.17 -7.96 9.07
CA LEU A 173 -2.68 -6.96 8.15
C LEU A 173 -1.15 -6.83 8.24
N PHE A 174 -0.58 -5.82 8.89
CA PHE A 174 0.87 -5.64 8.96
C PHE A 174 1.42 -6.14 10.29
N GLY A 175 1.74 -7.43 10.35
CA GLY A 175 2.31 -8.08 11.53
C GLY A 175 3.71 -8.62 11.32
N ASP A 176 4.05 -9.67 12.06
CA ASP A 176 5.32 -10.39 11.90
C ASP A 176 5.34 -11.24 10.62
N THR A 177 4.16 -11.69 10.20
CA THR A 177 3.94 -12.42 8.94
C THR A 177 3.49 -11.47 7.83
N ASP A 178 3.58 -11.93 6.59
CA ASP A 178 3.01 -11.23 5.45
C ASP A 178 1.50 -10.97 5.66
N PRO A 179 0.97 -9.83 5.20
CA PRO A 179 -0.45 -9.53 5.29
C PRO A 179 -1.27 -10.61 4.61
N SER A 180 -2.33 -11.05 5.30
CA SER A 180 -3.28 -11.98 4.71
C SER A 180 -3.94 -11.35 3.49
N GLY A 181 -4.06 -12.11 2.40
CA GLY A 181 -4.81 -11.68 1.21
C GLY A 181 -6.23 -11.25 1.57
N SER A 182 -6.88 -11.95 2.50
CA SER A 182 -8.22 -11.60 2.99
C SER A 182 -8.27 -10.27 3.73
N ALA A 183 -7.24 -9.90 4.50
CA ALA A 183 -7.19 -8.63 5.22
C ALA A 183 -7.04 -7.44 4.26
N ILE A 184 -6.21 -7.60 3.22
CA ILE A 184 -6.08 -6.62 2.15
C ILE A 184 -7.40 -6.49 1.38
N GLU A 185 -8.07 -7.60 1.09
CA GLU A 185 -9.39 -7.57 0.45
C GLU A 185 -10.45 -6.88 1.30
N LEU A 186 -10.45 -7.10 2.63
CA LEU A 186 -11.33 -6.37 3.55
C LEU A 186 -11.05 -4.86 3.50
N LEU A 187 -9.80 -4.43 3.56
CA LEU A 187 -9.43 -3.01 3.41
C LEU A 187 -9.88 -2.40 2.08
N LEU A 188 -9.66 -3.11 0.98
CA LEU A 188 -10.08 -2.61 -0.32
C LEU A 188 -11.61 -2.50 -0.40
N TRP A 189 -12.31 -3.48 0.16
CA TRP A 189 -13.76 -3.49 0.23
C TRP A 189 -14.32 -2.30 1.02
N THR A 190 -13.68 -1.87 2.12
CA THR A 190 -14.18 -0.70 2.89
C THR A 190 -14.24 0.57 2.04
N SER A 191 -13.29 0.74 1.12
CA SER A 191 -13.23 1.89 0.20
C SER A 191 -14.14 1.78 -1.02
N GLU A 192 -14.56 0.57 -1.39
CA GLU A 192 -15.43 0.33 -2.54
C GLU A 192 -16.92 0.51 -2.23
N LEU A 193 -17.26 0.70 -0.97
CA LEU A 193 -18.59 1.06 -0.51
C LEU A 193 -18.92 2.52 -0.90
N LEU A 194 -18.84 2.85 -2.17
CA LEU A 194 -19.21 4.17 -2.70
C LEU A 194 -20.74 4.31 -2.69
N PRO A 195 -21.27 5.50 -2.38
CA PRO A 195 -22.71 5.78 -2.50
C PRO A 195 -23.23 5.60 -3.94
N GLU A 196 -22.38 5.82 -4.95
CA GLU A 196 -22.73 5.69 -6.36
C GLU A 196 -21.51 5.19 -7.16
N PRO A 197 -21.67 4.21 -8.08
CA PRO A 197 -20.58 3.78 -8.94
C PRO A 197 -20.11 4.94 -9.84
N PRO A 198 -18.82 5.02 -10.19
CA PRO A 198 -18.33 6.05 -11.09
C PRO A 198 -19.13 6.00 -12.41
N GLN A 199 -19.68 7.14 -12.81
CA GLN A 199 -20.49 7.23 -14.01
C GLN A 199 -19.64 6.78 -15.22
N PRO A 200 -20.10 5.79 -16.01
CA PRO A 200 -19.35 5.31 -17.15
C PRO A 200 -19.04 6.47 -18.10
N CYS A 201 -17.76 6.68 -18.40
CA CYS A 201 -17.34 7.64 -19.40
C CYS A 201 -17.31 7.00 -20.79
N ARG A 202 -17.05 7.81 -21.83
CA ARG A 202 -16.97 7.32 -23.22
C ARG A 202 -15.91 6.24 -23.41
N LEU A 203 -14.84 6.26 -22.59
CA LEU A 203 -13.77 5.26 -22.62
C LEU A 203 -14.30 3.86 -22.31
N ASN A 204 -15.24 3.74 -21.37
CA ASN A 204 -15.81 2.44 -20.94
C ASN A 204 -16.58 1.71 -22.05
N HIS A 205 -16.95 2.41 -23.13
CA HIS A 205 -17.67 1.84 -24.28
C HIS A 205 -16.73 1.29 -25.36
N LEU A 206 -15.42 1.52 -25.23
CA LEU A 206 -14.42 1.02 -26.18
C LEU A 206 -13.97 -0.40 -25.79
N PRO A 207 -13.49 -1.22 -26.74
CA PRO A 207 -12.84 -2.49 -26.40
C PRO A 207 -11.68 -2.29 -25.42
N ILE A 208 -11.46 -3.26 -24.54
CA ILE A 208 -10.51 -3.15 -23.42
C ILE A 208 -9.08 -2.83 -23.90
N GLU A 209 -8.69 -3.36 -25.06
CA GLU A 209 -7.39 -3.10 -25.67
C GLU A 209 -7.23 -1.65 -26.11
N ILE A 210 -8.32 -1.00 -26.51
CA ILE A 210 -8.33 0.42 -26.85
C ILE A 210 -8.30 1.25 -25.59
N GLN A 211 -9.04 0.85 -24.54
CA GLN A 211 -8.97 1.50 -23.23
C GLN A 211 -7.54 1.51 -22.70
N ASP A 212 -6.87 0.36 -22.71
CA ASP A 212 -5.49 0.22 -22.24
C ASP A 212 -4.52 1.09 -23.04
N ARG A 213 -4.69 1.18 -24.37
CA ARG A 213 -3.86 2.05 -25.22
C ARG A 213 -4.05 3.52 -24.86
N VAL A 214 -5.30 3.96 -24.67
CA VAL A 214 -5.61 5.35 -24.29
C VAL A 214 -5.00 5.67 -22.92
N LEU A 215 -5.18 4.79 -21.93
CA LEU A 215 -4.61 4.97 -20.58
C LEU A 215 -3.08 5.05 -20.62
N CYS A 216 -2.43 4.17 -21.39
CA CYS A 216 -0.96 4.21 -21.56
C CYS A 216 -0.47 5.50 -22.22
N GLN A 217 -1.25 6.09 -23.13
CA GLN A 217 -0.90 7.35 -23.79
C GLN A 217 -1.20 8.58 -22.93
N ALA A 218 -2.20 8.49 -22.05
CA ALA A 218 -2.63 9.59 -21.19
C ALA A 218 -1.78 9.76 -19.92
N ALA A 219 -0.92 8.79 -19.60
CA ALA A 219 -0.12 8.77 -18.39
C ALA A 219 1.39 8.75 -18.68
N THR A 220 2.18 9.20 -17.72
CA THR A 220 3.65 9.30 -17.82
C THR A 220 4.36 7.97 -17.66
N SER A 221 3.72 6.98 -17.04
CA SER A 221 4.24 5.62 -16.85
C SER A 221 3.12 4.59 -16.80
N SER A 222 3.49 3.31 -16.87
CA SER A 222 2.56 2.19 -16.67
C SER A 222 1.92 2.18 -15.27
N VAL A 223 2.64 2.62 -14.23
CA VAL A 223 2.10 2.71 -12.85
C VAL A 223 1.09 3.86 -12.75
N ALA A 224 1.37 5.01 -13.38
CA ALA A 224 0.43 6.12 -13.49
C ALA A 224 -0.81 5.76 -14.32
N ALA A 225 -0.65 5.02 -15.42
CA ALA A 225 -1.74 4.52 -16.25
C ALA A 225 -2.68 3.59 -15.45
N ALA A 226 -2.11 2.71 -14.62
CA ALA A 226 -2.88 1.83 -13.76
C ALA A 226 -3.73 2.57 -12.73
N LYS A 227 -3.16 3.61 -12.09
CA LYS A 227 -3.89 4.50 -11.19
C LYS A 227 -5.07 5.17 -11.91
N LEU A 228 -4.81 5.74 -13.09
CA LEU A 228 -5.82 6.40 -13.92
C LEU A 228 -6.93 5.44 -14.36
N GLY A 229 -6.58 4.21 -14.73
CA GLY A 229 -7.54 3.16 -15.11
C GLY A 229 -8.52 2.85 -13.98
N ILE A 230 -8.05 2.79 -12.73
CA ILE A 230 -8.93 2.61 -11.57
C ILE A 230 -9.84 3.82 -11.39
N GLN A 231 -9.31 5.04 -11.46
CA GLN A 231 -10.11 6.27 -11.28
C GLN A 231 -11.21 6.40 -12.34
N LEU A 232 -10.95 5.96 -13.58
CA LEU A 232 -11.91 5.98 -14.68
C LEU A 232 -12.74 4.70 -14.80
N ALA A 233 -12.57 3.76 -13.86
CA ALA A 233 -13.13 2.41 -13.95
C ALA A 233 -12.95 1.80 -15.35
N SER A 234 -11.78 2.01 -15.98
CA SER A 234 -11.45 1.61 -17.35
C SER A 234 -10.15 0.78 -17.41
N GLY A 235 -9.97 0.04 -18.50
CA GLY A 235 -8.76 -0.76 -18.75
C GLY A 235 -8.73 -2.10 -18.02
N SER A 236 -7.70 -2.89 -18.32
CA SER A 236 -7.44 -4.20 -17.74
C SER A 236 -6.79 -4.11 -16.35
N PRO A 237 -6.92 -5.15 -15.49
CA PRO A 237 -6.17 -5.23 -14.25
C PRO A 237 -4.67 -5.13 -14.48
N PHE A 238 -4.00 -4.28 -13.69
CA PHE A 238 -2.58 -4.03 -13.87
C PHE A 238 -1.74 -5.28 -13.61
N SER A 239 -0.95 -5.67 -14.60
CA SER A 239 -0.17 -6.92 -14.57
C SER A 239 1.15 -6.81 -13.78
N TRP A 240 1.53 -5.61 -13.33
CA TRP A 240 2.86 -5.32 -12.78
C TRP A 240 4.00 -5.74 -13.71
N ALA A 241 3.77 -5.65 -15.01
CA ALA A 241 4.75 -5.92 -16.05
C ALA A 241 4.57 -4.96 -17.22
N GLU A 242 5.69 -4.59 -17.83
CA GLU A 242 5.73 -3.71 -18.99
C GLU A 242 6.74 -4.23 -20.00
N GLN A 243 6.34 -4.40 -21.26
CA GLN A 243 7.20 -4.95 -22.32
C GLN A 243 7.87 -6.28 -21.92
N ARG A 244 7.12 -7.18 -21.25
CA ARG A 244 7.59 -8.46 -20.70
C ARG A 244 8.61 -8.37 -19.55
N CYS A 245 8.93 -7.18 -19.07
CA CYS A 245 9.77 -6.97 -17.90
C CYS A 245 8.88 -6.73 -16.68
N LYS A 246 9.21 -7.34 -15.55
CA LYS A 246 8.45 -7.13 -14.30
C LYS A 246 8.74 -5.74 -13.76
N ILE A 247 7.73 -5.08 -13.22
CA ILE A 247 7.87 -3.87 -12.41
C ILE A 247 7.98 -4.34 -10.96
N ARG A 248 9.03 -3.91 -10.26
CA ARG A 248 9.30 -4.29 -8.87
C ARG A 248 9.46 -3.05 -8.00
N LEU A 249 9.25 -3.25 -6.70
CA LEU A 249 9.64 -2.30 -5.68
C LEU A 249 11.18 -2.13 -5.71
N GLU A 250 11.64 -0.90 -5.87
CA GLU A 250 13.04 -0.50 -5.70
C GLU A 250 13.22 -0.07 -4.24
N GLU A 251 13.97 -0.86 -3.47
CA GLU A 251 14.19 -0.59 -2.04
C GLU A 251 15.32 0.41 -1.79
N VAL A 252 16.20 0.61 -2.77
CA VAL A 252 17.46 1.36 -2.60
C VAL A 252 17.50 2.54 -3.56
N LEU A 253 17.78 3.72 -3.00
CA LEU A 253 18.08 4.92 -3.75
C LEU A 253 19.49 4.81 -4.34
N ARG A 254 19.57 4.81 -5.67
CA ARG A 254 20.82 4.68 -6.44
C ARG A 254 21.02 5.88 -7.38
N HIS A 255 22.27 6.07 -7.81
CA HIS A 255 22.59 6.96 -8.91
C HIS A 255 21.80 6.56 -10.16
N ARG A 256 21.38 7.55 -10.92
CA ARG A 256 20.70 7.38 -12.19
C ARG A 256 21.55 7.89 -13.33
N THR A 257 21.46 7.18 -14.43
CA THR A 257 22.01 7.56 -15.74
C THR A 257 20.85 7.70 -16.72
N GLU A 258 21.11 8.28 -17.89
CA GLU A 258 20.10 8.38 -18.96
C GLU A 258 19.55 7.01 -19.40
N ALA A 259 20.33 5.93 -19.25
CA ALA A 259 19.91 4.57 -19.54
C ALA A 259 19.11 3.89 -18.40
N SER A 260 18.96 4.56 -17.25
CA SER A 260 18.23 3.99 -16.11
C SER A 260 16.73 3.97 -16.40
N PRO A 261 16.04 2.83 -16.19
CA PRO A 261 14.58 2.77 -16.32
C PRO A 261 13.89 3.83 -15.47
N VAL A 262 12.73 4.30 -15.94
CA VAL A 262 11.86 5.21 -15.19
C VAL A 262 11.51 4.59 -13.84
N GLU A 263 11.61 5.39 -12.78
CA GLU A 263 11.22 5.03 -11.42
C GLU A 263 9.95 5.80 -11.04
N SER A 264 8.84 5.10 -10.85
CA SER A 264 7.56 5.69 -10.46
C SER A 264 7.46 5.72 -8.94
N GLN A 265 7.59 6.90 -8.35
CA GLN A 265 7.58 7.10 -6.91
C GLN A 265 6.18 7.51 -6.43
N ILE A 266 5.71 6.91 -5.33
CA ILE A 266 4.45 7.31 -4.70
C ILE A 266 4.73 8.38 -3.64
N PHE A 267 3.99 9.47 -3.73
CA PHE A 267 4.02 10.58 -2.79
C PHE A 267 2.68 10.68 -2.07
N LEU A 268 2.72 10.77 -0.75
CA LEU A 268 1.58 10.90 0.15
C LEU A 268 1.61 12.31 0.73
N ASN A 269 0.54 13.09 0.52
CA ASN A 269 0.48 14.49 0.92
C ASN A 269 1.75 15.30 0.51
N GLY A 270 2.19 15.12 -0.73
CA GLY A 270 3.38 15.79 -1.27
C GLY A 270 4.74 15.27 -0.76
N VAL A 271 4.76 14.23 0.08
CA VAL A 271 5.99 13.67 0.66
C VAL A 271 6.25 12.25 0.14
N MET A 272 7.50 11.94 -0.19
CA MET A 272 7.88 10.61 -0.71
C MET A 272 7.57 9.50 0.32
N SER A 273 6.79 8.50 -0.09
CA SER A 273 6.20 7.48 0.79
C SER A 273 7.12 6.31 1.17
N GLY A 274 8.30 6.23 0.56
CA GLY A 274 9.18 5.07 0.55
C GLY A 274 8.95 4.11 -0.62
N LEU A 275 7.79 4.20 -1.29
CA LEU A 275 7.48 3.33 -2.43
C LEU A 275 8.00 3.91 -3.73
N SER A 276 8.87 3.15 -4.37
CA SER A 276 9.41 3.45 -5.70
C SER A 276 9.34 2.20 -6.56
N TYR A 277 8.78 2.31 -7.76
CA TYR A 277 8.61 1.18 -8.66
C TYR A 277 9.47 1.34 -9.89
N LYS A 278 10.21 0.30 -10.22
CA LYS A 278 11.13 0.28 -11.35
C LYS A 278 10.95 -0.97 -12.17
N ARG A 279 11.06 -0.84 -13.48
CA ARG A 279 11.18 -1.98 -14.37
C ARG A 279 12.50 -2.71 -14.10
N GLU A 280 12.43 -4.03 -13.95
CA GLU A 280 13.62 -4.88 -13.90
C GLU A 280 14.38 -4.75 -15.22
N ALA A 281 15.70 -4.55 -15.14
CA ALA A 281 16.53 -4.57 -16.34
C ALA A 281 16.34 -5.92 -17.03
N ALA A 282 16.09 -5.92 -18.34
CA ALA A 282 16.05 -7.15 -19.11
C ALA A 282 17.34 -7.94 -18.84
N PRO A 283 17.29 -9.26 -18.59
CA PRO A 283 18.50 -10.03 -18.38
C PRO A 283 19.39 -9.81 -19.59
N SER A 284 20.57 -9.22 -19.36
CA SER A 284 21.55 -8.97 -20.40
C SER A 284 21.89 -10.31 -21.05
N ARG A 285 21.39 -10.55 -22.27
CA ARG A 285 21.79 -11.73 -23.05
C ARG A 285 23.27 -11.69 -23.47
N PHE A 286 23.98 -10.63 -23.12
CA PHE A 286 25.41 -10.50 -23.30
C PHE A 286 26.03 -9.93 -22.02
N LYS A 287 26.44 -10.81 -21.09
CA LYS A 287 27.60 -10.49 -20.28
C LYS A 287 28.80 -10.64 -21.23
N VAL A 288 29.26 -9.55 -21.81
CA VAL A 288 30.61 -9.54 -22.35
C VAL A 288 31.53 -9.63 -21.15
N ASP A 289 32.22 -10.75 -21.02
CA ASP A 289 33.26 -10.92 -20.02
C ASP A 289 34.39 -9.94 -20.35
N MET A 290 34.41 -8.81 -19.66
CA MET A 290 35.45 -7.78 -19.80
C MET A 290 36.84 -8.32 -19.41
N GLY A 291 36.92 -9.52 -18.78
CA GLY A 291 38.18 -10.23 -18.56
C GLY A 291 38.80 -10.83 -19.82
N SER A 292 38.07 -10.83 -20.95
CA SER A 292 38.55 -11.37 -22.24
C SER A 292 39.09 -10.31 -23.19
N LEU A 293 39.07 -9.03 -22.83
CA LEU A 293 39.64 -7.97 -23.65
C LEU A 293 41.17 -7.99 -23.52
N PRO A 294 41.94 -8.06 -24.63
CA PRO A 294 43.38 -7.95 -24.57
C PRO A 294 43.77 -6.61 -23.96
N ALA A 295 44.69 -6.64 -22.99
CA ALA A 295 45.19 -5.43 -22.36
C ALA A 295 45.71 -4.45 -23.42
N PRO A 296 45.42 -3.14 -23.30
CA PRO A 296 45.95 -2.16 -24.23
C PRO A 296 47.49 -2.21 -24.20
N PRO A 297 48.17 -2.11 -25.35
CA PRO A 297 49.61 -2.16 -25.40
C PRO A 297 50.19 -1.04 -24.54
N ARG A 298 51.10 -1.40 -23.62
CA ARG A 298 51.83 -0.45 -22.80
C ARG A 298 52.62 0.47 -23.73
N SER A 299 52.34 1.78 -23.64
CA SER A 299 53.18 2.80 -24.25
C SER A 299 54.54 2.77 -23.55
N THR A 300 55.54 2.22 -24.21
CA THR A 300 56.94 2.40 -23.84
C THR A 300 57.32 3.83 -24.21
N VAL A 301 57.21 4.75 -23.26
CA VAL A 301 57.85 6.06 -23.38
C VAL A 301 59.36 5.82 -23.31
N ALA A 302 60.02 5.87 -24.46
CA ALA A 302 61.48 5.89 -24.53
C ALA A 302 61.96 7.23 -23.95
N VAL A 303 62.62 7.17 -22.80
CA VAL A 303 63.40 8.27 -22.23
C VAL A 303 64.68 8.38 -23.05
N LEU A 304 64.88 9.50 -23.74
CA LEU A 304 66.16 9.83 -24.35
C LEU A 304 67.13 10.33 -23.26
N PRO A 305 68.38 9.81 -23.21
CA PRO A 305 69.41 10.29 -22.28
C PRO A 305 70.04 11.62 -22.76
N PRO A 306 70.80 12.33 -21.90
CA PRO A 306 71.00 13.78 -21.95
C PRO A 306 71.84 14.29 -23.13
#